data_AF-A0A822CW71-F1
#
_entry.id   AF-A0A822CW71-F1
#
_cell.length_a   1.000
_cell.length_b   1.000
_cell.length_c   1.000
_cell.angle_alpha   90.00
_cell.angle_beta   90.00
_cell.angle_gamma   90.00
#
_symmetry.space_group_name_H-M   'P 1'
#
loop_
_entity.id
_entity.type
_entity.pdbx_description
1 polymer ?
#
loop_
_entity_poly.entity_id
_entity_poly.type
_entity_poly.pdbx_seq_one_letter_code
_entity_poly.pdbx_strand_id
1 'polypeptide(L)'
;IHPEGKFVVDLDKNIDITNLTPSCCVALNNDSYTLHKILPNKIDPLISFMIVEKVLDSTYEMIGGLDKQIKEIKEVIELPVKYPELFDALGISQPKGVLLYGPPGTGKTLLARAVAHHTECTFICVSGSKLVQRFIGEGSRMVRELFVMAREHAPSIIFMDEIDSIGSIRVEGSLGGDSEVQRTMLELLNQLDVIMATNRIDILDPALLRPGRIDRKIEFSAPSEEARLDILKIHSRKMNLTREINLTMEVFALSPRKMQSISIK
;
A
#
# COMPACT_ATOMS: atom_id res chain seq x y z
N ILE A 1 36.00 -28.49 11.71
CA ILE A 1 35.01 -28.23 10.65
C ILE A 1 33.69 -27.97 11.36
N HIS A 2 33.26 -26.71 11.45
CA HIS A 2 32.02 -26.38 12.16
C HIS A 2 30.83 -27.01 11.41
N PRO A 3 29.94 -27.73 12.10
CA PRO A 3 28.81 -28.43 11.47
C PRO A 3 27.75 -27.48 10.86
N GLU A 4 27.89 -26.17 11.05
CA GLU A 4 26.93 -25.15 10.60
C GLU A 4 27.39 -24.33 9.38
N GLY A 5 28.51 -24.67 8.73
CA GLY A 5 28.97 -23.95 7.53
C GLY A 5 29.37 -22.48 7.77
N LYS A 6 29.72 -22.13 9.02
CA LYS A 6 30.20 -20.81 9.41
C LYS A 6 31.72 -20.73 9.27
N PHE A 7 32.21 -19.70 8.60
CA PHE A 7 33.63 -19.45 8.36
C PHE A 7 34.04 -18.09 8.93
N VAL A 8 35.22 -18.02 9.52
CA VAL A 8 35.89 -16.75 9.81
C VAL A 8 36.69 -16.39 8.56
N VAL A 9 36.46 -15.20 8.03
CA VAL A 9 36.99 -14.76 6.74
C VAL A 9 37.76 -13.46 6.90
N ASP A 10 38.87 -13.34 6.17
CA ASP A 10 39.64 -12.11 6.09
C ASP A 10 39.04 -11.15 5.05
N LEU A 11 39.27 -9.85 5.28
CA LEU A 11 38.79 -8.77 4.43
C LEU A 11 39.77 -8.53 3.27
N ASP A 12 39.25 -8.41 2.06
CA ASP A 12 40.06 -7.91 0.94
C ASP A 12 40.39 -6.41 1.14
N LYS A 13 41.52 -5.96 0.61
CA LYS A 13 42.08 -4.62 0.85
C LYS A 13 41.19 -3.47 0.35
N ASN A 14 40.20 -3.79 -0.47
CA ASN A 14 39.30 -2.84 -1.12
C ASN A 14 37.97 -2.65 -0.37
N ILE A 15 37.78 -3.27 0.81
CA ILE A 15 36.51 -3.24 1.53
C ILE A 15 36.66 -2.56 2.88
N ASP A 16 35.92 -1.47 3.06
CA ASP A 16 35.86 -0.77 4.34
C ASP A 16 34.95 -1.50 5.33
N ILE A 17 35.47 -1.73 6.53
CA ILE A 17 34.75 -2.38 7.65
C ILE A 17 33.48 -1.61 8.02
N THR A 18 33.46 -0.29 7.83
CA THR A 18 32.33 0.58 8.15
C THR A 18 31.08 0.28 7.32
N ASN A 19 31.24 -0.31 6.13
CA ASN A 19 30.13 -0.62 5.23
C ASN A 19 29.51 -2.00 5.49
N LEU A 20 30.11 -2.80 6.40
CA LEU A 20 29.61 -4.12 6.75
C LEU A 20 28.60 -4.02 7.89
N THR A 21 27.33 -4.23 7.55
CA THR A 21 26.26 -4.42 8.54
C THR A 21 26.04 -5.92 8.80
N PRO A 22 25.67 -6.31 10.04
CA PRO A 22 25.24 -7.68 10.30
C PRO A 22 24.10 -8.03 9.36
N SER A 23 24.14 -9.22 8.74
CA SER A 23 23.19 -9.74 7.73
C SER A 23 23.32 -9.26 6.28
N CYS A 24 24.37 -8.49 5.93
CA CYS A 24 24.64 -8.17 4.52
C CYS A 24 25.06 -9.41 3.70
N CYS A 25 24.62 -9.47 2.44
CA CYS A 25 25.09 -10.49 1.50
C CYS A 25 26.49 -10.13 1.01
N VAL A 26 27.43 -11.07 1.08
CA VAL A 26 28.82 -10.85 0.65
C VAL A 26 29.27 -11.97 -0.27
N ALA A 27 30.09 -11.62 -1.26
CA ALA A 27 30.76 -12.57 -2.13
C ALA A 27 32.12 -12.93 -1.55
N LEU A 28 32.34 -14.23 -1.32
CA LEU A 28 33.62 -14.79 -0.92
C LEU A 28 34.34 -15.36 -2.15
N ASN A 29 35.67 -15.27 -2.16
CA ASN A 29 36.45 -15.99 -3.14
C ASN A 29 36.42 -17.50 -2.85
N ASN A 30 36.27 -18.34 -3.87
CA ASN A 30 36.10 -19.79 -3.69
C ASN A 30 37.38 -20.47 -3.16
N ASP A 31 38.55 -19.94 -3.51
CA ASP A 31 39.84 -20.56 -3.18
C ASP A 31 40.41 -20.06 -1.84
N SER A 32 40.26 -18.76 -1.54
CA SER A 32 40.85 -18.12 -0.37
C SER A 32 39.85 -17.79 0.74
N TYR A 33 38.55 -17.96 0.51
CA TYR A 33 37.46 -17.54 1.42
C TYR A 33 37.56 -16.08 1.89
N THR A 34 38.28 -15.22 1.17
CA THR A 34 38.41 -13.80 1.47
C THR A 34 37.17 -13.05 0.98
N LEU A 35 36.73 -12.06 1.75
CA LEU A 35 35.57 -11.23 1.41
C LEU A 35 35.94 -10.30 0.25
N HIS A 36 35.42 -10.58 -0.95
CA HIS A 36 35.82 -9.89 -2.18
C HIS A 36 34.89 -8.73 -2.56
N LYS A 37 33.58 -8.87 -2.31
CA LYS A 37 32.61 -7.82 -2.64
C LYS A 37 31.38 -7.89 -1.75
N ILE A 38 30.86 -6.73 -1.36
CA ILE A 38 29.54 -6.61 -0.74
C ILE A 38 28.50 -6.63 -1.87
N LEU A 39 27.55 -7.57 -1.78
CA LEU A 39 26.46 -7.67 -2.74
C LEU A 39 25.28 -6.81 -2.27
N PRO A 40 24.51 -6.21 -3.19
CA PRO A 40 23.26 -5.58 -2.81
C PRO A 40 22.34 -6.62 -2.17
N ASN A 41 21.54 -6.18 -1.20
CA ASN A 41 20.55 -7.06 -0.58
C ASN A 41 19.62 -7.60 -1.66
N LYS A 42 19.47 -8.92 -1.67
CA LYS A 42 18.68 -9.61 -2.68
C LYS A 42 17.20 -9.41 -2.32
N ILE A 43 16.58 -8.38 -2.88
CA ILE A 43 15.13 -8.20 -2.80
C ILE A 43 14.50 -9.28 -3.67
N ASP A 44 13.49 -9.98 -3.16
CA ASP A 44 12.78 -10.97 -3.94
C ASP A 44 12.17 -10.32 -5.21
N PRO A 45 12.39 -10.89 -6.41
CA PRO A 45 11.95 -10.28 -7.67
C PRO A 45 10.43 -10.07 -7.70
N LEU A 46 9.68 -10.89 -6.98
CA LEU A 46 8.23 -10.74 -6.80
C LEU A 46 7.85 -9.39 -6.20
N ILE A 47 8.66 -8.87 -5.27
CA ILE A 47 8.44 -7.57 -4.62
C ILE A 47 8.82 -6.45 -5.57
N SER A 48 9.89 -6.62 -6.37
CA SER A 48 10.24 -5.66 -7.42
C SER A 48 9.12 -5.44 -8.42
N PHE A 49 8.34 -6.47 -8.75
CA PHE A 49 7.13 -6.35 -9.59
C PHE A 49 5.94 -5.66 -8.90
N MET A 50 5.96 -5.49 -7.57
CA MET A 50 4.90 -4.78 -6.83
C MET A 50 5.11 -3.27 -6.85
N ILE A 51 6.31 -2.80 -7.20
CA ILE A 51 6.55 -1.37 -7.44
C ILE A 51 5.86 -0.97 -8.73
N VAL A 52 5.03 0.07 -8.62
CA VAL A 52 4.50 0.80 -9.76
C VAL A 52 5.32 2.09 -9.85
N GLU A 53 6.40 2.06 -10.62
CA GLU A 53 7.37 3.17 -10.69
C GLU A 53 6.74 4.48 -11.18
N LYS A 54 5.69 4.41 -12.01
CA LYS A 54 4.86 5.56 -12.39
C LYS A 54 3.42 5.14 -12.57
N VAL A 55 2.54 5.65 -11.69
CA VAL A 55 1.09 5.54 -11.88
C VAL A 55 0.72 6.47 -13.02
N LEU A 56 0.62 5.95 -14.25
CA LEU A 56 0.14 6.75 -15.38
C LEU A 56 -1.38 6.99 -15.25
N ASP A 57 -1.75 8.26 -15.32
CA ASP A 57 -3.07 8.78 -15.74
C ASP A 57 -4.27 8.73 -14.79
N SER A 58 -4.07 8.71 -13.46
CA SER A 58 -5.20 8.93 -12.52
C SER A 58 -5.09 10.30 -11.84
N THR A 59 -5.81 11.30 -12.35
CA THR A 59 -6.01 12.58 -11.66
C THR A 59 -7.26 12.55 -10.79
N TYR A 60 -7.32 13.43 -9.77
CA TYR A 60 -8.54 13.59 -8.95
C TYR A 60 -9.77 13.94 -9.78
N GLU A 61 -9.58 14.58 -10.94
CA GLU A 61 -10.66 14.92 -11.87
C GLU A 61 -11.34 13.69 -12.49
N MET A 62 -10.68 12.53 -12.48
CA MET A 62 -11.28 11.26 -12.93
C MET A 62 -12.13 10.60 -11.84
N ILE A 63 -12.14 11.12 -10.61
CA ILE A 63 -12.86 10.56 -9.48
C ILE A 63 -14.11 11.42 -9.23
N GLY A 64 -15.28 10.91 -9.61
CA GLY A 64 -16.54 11.64 -9.45
C GLY A 64 -17.16 11.48 -8.05
N GLY A 65 -17.59 12.60 -7.46
CA GLY A 65 -18.47 12.64 -6.29
C GLY A 65 -17.88 12.15 -4.97
N LEU A 66 -16.56 12.12 -4.85
CA LEU A 66 -15.83 11.71 -3.64
C LEU A 66 -15.06 12.87 -2.99
N ASP A 67 -15.54 14.11 -3.11
CA ASP A 67 -14.80 15.31 -2.68
C ASP A 67 -14.43 15.29 -1.20
N LYS A 68 -15.33 14.75 -0.34
CA LYS A 68 -15.07 14.63 1.10
C LYS A 68 -13.94 13.65 1.38
N GLN A 69 -13.99 12.47 0.79
CA GLN A 69 -12.96 11.44 0.92
C GLN A 69 -11.62 11.89 0.35
N ILE A 70 -11.65 12.59 -0.80
CA ILE A 70 -10.46 13.19 -1.41
C ILE A 70 -9.83 14.22 -0.46
N LYS A 71 -10.64 15.07 0.18
CA LYS A 71 -10.13 16.06 1.14
C LYS A 71 -9.48 15.39 2.35
N GLU A 72 -10.14 14.38 2.93
CA GLU A 72 -9.60 13.64 4.07
C GLU A 72 -8.28 12.95 3.75
N ILE A 73 -8.15 12.28 2.60
CA ILE A 73 -6.89 11.60 2.25
C ILE A 73 -5.76 12.59 1.94
N LYS A 74 -6.09 13.76 1.36
CA LYS A 74 -5.13 14.85 1.13
C LYS A 74 -4.60 15.42 2.43
N GLU A 75 -5.46 15.66 3.41
CA GLU A 75 -5.05 16.16 4.73
C GLU A 75 -4.09 15.20 5.44
N VAL A 76 -4.19 13.90 5.15
CA VAL A 76 -3.42 12.85 5.84
C VAL A 76 -2.12 12.53 5.14
N ILE A 77 -2.11 12.48 3.82
CA ILE A 77 -0.93 12.07 3.04
C ILE A 77 -0.20 13.28 2.45
N GLU A 78 -0.93 14.24 1.88
CA GLU A 78 -0.31 15.37 1.18
C GLU A 78 0.19 16.44 2.16
N LEU A 79 -0.52 16.66 3.26
CA LEU A 79 -0.18 17.70 4.24
C LEU A 79 1.13 17.42 5.01
N PRO A 80 1.40 16.20 5.51
CA PRO A 80 2.68 15.88 6.15
C PRO A 80 3.86 15.92 5.20
N VAL A 81 3.66 15.52 3.94
CA VAL A 81 4.71 15.51 2.92
C VAL A 81 5.06 16.94 2.48
N LYS A 82 4.06 17.83 2.33
CA LYS A 82 4.30 19.21 1.89
C LYS A 82 4.71 20.16 3.02
N TYR A 83 4.16 19.99 4.22
CA TYR A 83 4.34 20.94 5.33
C TYR A 83 4.66 20.20 6.65
N PRO A 84 5.82 19.52 6.74
CA PRO A 84 6.19 18.80 7.96
C PRO A 84 6.36 19.73 9.18
N GLU A 85 6.82 20.96 8.94
CA GLU A 85 7.07 21.99 9.95
C GLU A 85 5.81 22.44 10.72
N LEU A 86 4.61 22.29 10.14
CA LEU A 86 3.35 22.54 10.86
C LEU A 86 3.12 21.52 11.99
N PHE A 87 3.52 20.27 11.78
CA PHE A 87 3.37 19.21 12.79
C PHE A 87 4.39 19.36 13.90
N ASP A 88 5.63 19.72 13.55
CA ASP A 88 6.69 19.98 14.51
C ASP A 88 6.38 21.19 15.40
N ALA A 89 5.84 22.27 14.82
CA ALA A 89 5.42 23.46 15.57
C ALA A 89 4.25 23.20 16.53
N LEU A 90 3.33 22.30 16.15
CA LEU A 90 2.19 21.92 16.99
C LEU A 90 2.54 20.82 18.02
N GLY A 91 3.69 20.14 17.85
CA GLY A 91 4.09 19.02 18.69
C GLY A 91 3.18 17.79 18.54
N ILE A 92 2.51 17.65 17.40
CA ILE A 92 1.58 16.55 17.11
C ILE A 92 2.26 15.55 16.18
N SER A 93 2.12 14.25 16.47
CA SER A 93 2.61 13.20 15.58
C SER A 93 1.86 13.20 14.24
N GLN A 94 2.61 13.09 13.13
CA GLN A 94 2.02 12.93 11.81
C GLN A 94 1.17 11.65 11.74
N PRO A 95 -0.03 11.71 11.14
CA PRO A 95 -0.84 10.52 10.91
C PRO A 95 -0.15 9.63 9.86
N LYS A 96 0.01 8.33 10.16
CA LYS A 96 0.78 7.40 9.29
C LYS A 96 -0.07 6.35 8.60
N GLY A 97 -1.29 6.09 9.10
CA GLY A 97 -2.16 5.05 8.58
C GLY A 97 -3.53 5.55 8.16
N VAL A 98 -3.93 5.22 6.93
CA VAL A 98 -5.27 5.45 6.41
C VAL A 98 -5.94 4.13 6.07
N LEU A 99 -7.16 3.91 6.54
CA LEU A 99 -8.01 2.79 6.15
C LEU A 99 -9.17 3.27 5.28
N LEU A 100 -9.22 2.79 4.05
CA LEU A 100 -10.32 2.98 3.11
C LEU A 100 -11.26 1.77 3.22
N TYR A 101 -12.53 1.97 3.56
CA TYR A 101 -13.50 0.88 3.66
C TYR A 101 -14.82 1.19 2.96
N GLY A 102 -15.51 0.16 2.46
CA GLY A 102 -16.83 0.28 1.86
C GLY A 102 -17.13 -0.81 0.82
N PRO A 103 -18.26 -0.78 0.10
CA PRO A 103 -18.57 -1.80 -0.89
C PRO A 103 -17.56 -1.79 -2.05
N PRO A 104 -17.36 -2.93 -2.73
CA PRO A 104 -16.50 -3.01 -3.90
C PRO A 104 -17.03 -2.11 -5.03
N GLY A 105 -16.14 -1.60 -5.88
CA GLY A 105 -16.51 -0.74 -7.00
C GLY A 105 -16.81 0.72 -6.66
N THR A 106 -16.36 1.18 -5.49
CA THR A 106 -16.45 2.59 -5.06
C THR A 106 -15.17 3.40 -5.34
N GLY A 107 -14.20 2.82 -6.08
CA GLY A 107 -13.00 3.55 -6.49
C GLY A 107 -11.91 3.71 -5.42
N LYS A 108 -11.88 2.87 -4.37
CA LYS A 108 -10.83 2.89 -3.32
C LYS A 108 -9.41 2.84 -3.92
N THR A 109 -9.16 1.87 -4.79
CA THR A 109 -7.88 1.69 -5.48
C THR A 109 -7.57 2.86 -6.43
N LEU A 110 -8.58 3.46 -7.05
CA LEU A 110 -8.42 4.65 -7.91
C LEU A 110 -8.01 5.88 -7.10
N LEU A 111 -8.60 6.08 -5.92
CA LEU A 111 -8.23 7.19 -5.05
C LEU A 111 -6.79 7.09 -4.58
N ALA A 112 -6.35 5.91 -4.13
CA ALA A 112 -4.98 5.69 -3.69
C ALA A 112 -3.96 5.97 -4.82
N ARG A 113 -4.28 5.52 -6.04
CA ARG A 113 -3.48 5.80 -7.24
C ARG A 113 -3.41 7.29 -7.57
N ALA A 114 -4.53 8.00 -7.47
CA ALA A 114 -4.57 9.44 -7.72
C ALA A 114 -3.76 10.25 -6.69
N VAL A 115 -3.78 9.84 -5.43
CA VAL A 115 -2.97 10.45 -4.37
C VAL A 115 -1.48 10.25 -4.63
N ALA A 116 -1.07 9.05 -5.04
CA ALA A 116 0.33 8.79 -5.37
C ALA A 116 0.81 9.60 -6.58
N HIS A 117 -0.02 9.75 -7.61
CA HIS A 117 0.30 10.59 -8.76
C HIS A 117 0.45 12.07 -8.38
N HIS A 118 -0.40 12.60 -7.49
CA HIS A 118 -0.35 14.01 -7.09
C HIS A 118 0.77 14.34 -6.10
N THR A 119 1.22 13.36 -5.32
CA THR A 119 2.31 13.50 -4.35
C THR A 119 3.69 13.23 -4.94
N GLU A 120 3.76 12.77 -6.20
CA GLU A 120 5.01 12.37 -6.88
C GLU A 120 5.82 11.33 -6.08
N CYS A 121 5.16 10.53 -5.25
CA CYS A 121 5.77 9.50 -4.43
C CYS A 121 5.80 8.14 -5.14
N THR A 122 6.76 7.29 -4.79
CA THR A 122 6.80 5.90 -5.26
C THR A 122 5.56 5.16 -4.77
N PHE A 123 4.76 4.60 -5.68
CA PHE A 123 3.56 3.83 -5.33
C PHE A 123 3.87 2.33 -5.30
N ILE A 124 3.70 1.72 -4.14
CA ILE A 124 3.93 0.28 -3.96
C ILE A 124 2.58 -0.37 -3.69
N CYS A 125 2.11 -1.21 -4.63
CA CYS A 125 0.79 -1.81 -4.57
C CYS A 125 0.88 -3.30 -4.26
N VAL A 126 0.31 -3.70 -3.13
CA VAL A 126 0.29 -5.10 -2.68
C VAL A 126 -1.16 -5.51 -2.38
N SER A 127 -1.57 -6.70 -2.84
CA SER A 127 -2.81 -7.32 -2.37
C SER A 127 -2.49 -8.19 -1.16
N GLY A 128 -3.30 -8.09 -0.10
CA GLY A 128 -3.15 -8.89 1.12
C GLY A 128 -3.16 -10.39 0.81
N SER A 129 -3.92 -10.81 -0.19
CA SER A 129 -3.97 -12.19 -0.67
C SER A 129 -2.61 -12.72 -1.14
N LYS A 130 -1.70 -11.85 -1.62
CA LYS A 130 -0.33 -12.23 -2.03
C LYS A 130 0.62 -12.44 -0.85
N LEU A 131 0.31 -11.87 0.32
CA LEU A 131 1.13 -11.98 1.52
C LEU A 131 0.89 -13.31 2.27
N VAL A 132 -0.22 -13.98 1.97
CA VAL A 132 -0.52 -15.32 2.50
C VAL A 132 0.20 -16.37 1.66
N GLN A 133 1.27 -16.93 2.21
CA GLN A 133 2.06 -17.99 1.59
C GLN A 133 1.82 -19.34 2.26
N ARG A 134 2.03 -20.44 1.51
CA ARG A 134 1.90 -21.81 2.03
C ARG A 134 2.96 -22.16 3.05
N PHE A 135 4.12 -21.52 2.98
CA PHE A 135 5.24 -21.74 3.89
C PHE A 135 5.19 -20.76 5.06
N ILE A 136 5.37 -21.28 6.27
CA ILE A 136 5.40 -20.51 7.51
C ILE A 136 6.61 -19.57 7.47
N GLY A 137 6.43 -18.29 7.84
CA GLY A 137 7.49 -17.28 7.86
C GLY A 137 7.84 -16.66 6.50
N GLU A 138 7.35 -17.18 5.38
CA GLU A 138 7.62 -16.58 4.07
C GLU A 138 6.87 -15.25 3.90
N GLY A 139 5.60 -15.20 4.29
CA GLY A 139 4.81 -13.96 4.25
C GLY A 139 5.36 -12.85 5.16
N SER A 140 5.86 -13.20 6.35
CA SER A 140 6.47 -12.22 7.27
C SER A 140 7.79 -11.68 6.72
N ARG A 141 8.60 -12.53 6.08
CA ARG A 141 9.80 -12.12 5.34
C ARG A 141 9.47 -11.17 4.19
N MET A 142 8.46 -11.50 3.37
CA MET A 142 8.03 -10.63 2.27
C MET A 142 7.59 -9.25 2.75
N VAL A 143 6.84 -9.17 3.86
CA VAL A 143 6.45 -7.88 4.46
C VAL A 143 7.69 -7.09 4.88
N ARG A 144 8.67 -7.72 5.53
CA ARG A 144 9.91 -7.03 5.92
C ARG A 144 10.68 -6.48 4.73
N GLU A 145 10.84 -7.29 3.68
CA GLU A 145 11.52 -6.87 2.45
C GLU A 145 10.76 -5.74 1.75
N LEU A 146 9.42 -5.78 1.72
CA LEU A 146 8.59 -4.70 1.19
C LEU A 146 8.85 -3.36 1.89
N PHE A 147 8.89 -3.36 3.23
CA PHE A 147 9.15 -2.13 4.00
C PHE A 147 10.60 -1.64 3.88
N VAL A 148 11.57 -2.55 3.74
CA VAL A 148 12.97 -2.18 3.45
C VAL A 148 13.03 -1.49 2.08
N MET A 149 12.43 -2.09 1.06
CA MET A 149 12.39 -1.55 -0.29
C MET A 149 11.67 -0.18 -0.35
N ALA A 150 10.55 -0.04 0.37
CA ALA A 150 9.82 1.23 0.46
C ALA A 150 10.69 2.33 1.07
N ARG A 151 11.48 2.03 2.12
CA ARG A 151 12.44 2.99 2.68
C ARG A 151 13.55 3.38 1.71
N GLU A 152 14.03 2.45 0.89
CA GLU A 152 15.05 2.75 -0.14
C GLU A 152 14.50 3.68 -1.24
N HIS A 153 13.19 3.62 -1.50
CA HIS A 153 12.49 4.44 -2.51
C HIS A 153 11.70 5.61 -1.91
N ALA A 154 12.08 6.06 -0.71
CA ALA A 154 11.43 7.19 -0.04
C ALA A 154 11.63 8.50 -0.85
N PRO A 155 10.58 9.32 -1.02
CA PRO A 155 9.23 9.21 -0.46
C PRO A 155 8.37 8.14 -1.16
N SER A 156 7.74 7.27 -0.38
CA SER A 156 6.96 6.13 -0.90
C SER A 156 5.65 5.94 -0.15
N ILE A 157 4.60 5.54 -0.86
CA ILE A 157 3.30 5.18 -0.29
C ILE A 157 3.05 3.70 -0.52
N ILE A 158 2.78 2.96 0.56
CA ILE A 158 2.42 1.54 0.48
C ILE A 158 0.89 1.44 0.45
N PHE A 159 0.34 0.93 -0.65
CA PHE A 159 -1.07 0.60 -0.78
C PHE A 159 -1.29 -0.91 -0.62
N MET A 160 -2.03 -1.28 0.43
CA MET A 160 -2.43 -2.66 0.68
C MET A 160 -3.92 -2.83 0.37
N ASP A 161 -4.25 -3.56 -0.68
CA ASP A 161 -5.63 -3.92 -1.03
C ASP A 161 -6.03 -5.25 -0.38
N GLU A 162 -7.33 -5.48 -0.21
CA GLU A 162 -7.87 -6.74 0.34
C GLU A 162 -7.24 -7.14 1.68
N ILE A 163 -7.06 -6.19 2.60
CA ILE A 163 -6.41 -6.48 3.89
C ILE A 163 -7.25 -7.38 4.80
N ASP A 164 -8.51 -7.65 4.44
CA ASP A 164 -9.37 -8.66 5.06
C ASP A 164 -8.83 -10.09 4.92
N SER A 165 -8.02 -10.37 3.90
CA SER A 165 -7.34 -11.66 3.73
C SER A 165 -6.35 -11.99 4.86
N ILE A 166 -5.66 -10.98 5.41
CA ILE A 166 -4.61 -11.14 6.45
C ILE A 166 -5.00 -10.54 7.81
N GLY A 167 -5.99 -9.65 7.83
CA GLY A 167 -6.36 -8.85 8.98
C GLY A 167 -7.64 -9.32 9.69
N SER A 168 -8.19 -10.48 9.32
CA SER A 168 -9.44 -10.97 9.90
C SER A 168 -9.28 -11.48 11.34
N ILE A 169 -10.30 -11.22 12.18
CA ILE A 169 -10.38 -11.75 13.54
C ILE A 169 -10.42 -13.27 13.45
N ARG A 170 -9.39 -13.93 13.99
CA ARG A 170 -9.34 -15.38 14.01
C ARG A 170 -10.43 -15.94 14.93
N VAL A 171 -11.27 -16.80 14.36
CA VAL A 171 -11.98 -17.85 15.11
C VAL A 171 -10.93 -18.94 15.42
N GLU A 172 -10.85 -19.37 16.68
CA GLU A 172 -9.95 -20.42 17.15
C GLU A 172 -10.03 -21.67 16.24
N GLY A 173 -9.01 -21.91 15.41
CA GLY A 173 -8.96 -23.13 14.57
C GLY A 173 -8.19 -23.05 13.25
N SER A 174 -7.84 -21.86 12.73
CA SER A 174 -7.06 -21.74 11.47
C SER A 174 -5.54 -21.69 11.68
N LEU A 175 -4.81 -22.37 10.79
CA LEU A 175 -3.37 -22.62 10.83
C LEU A 175 -2.54 -21.36 11.16
N GLY A 176 -1.46 -21.52 11.94
CA GLY A 176 -0.64 -20.46 12.53
C GLY A 176 0.05 -19.46 11.58
N GLY A 177 0.01 -19.66 10.25
CA GLY A 177 0.74 -18.85 9.27
C GLY A 177 0.31 -17.38 9.20
N ASP A 178 -1.00 -17.10 9.12
CA ASP A 178 -1.47 -15.72 8.89
C ASP A 178 -1.24 -14.79 10.10
N SER A 179 -1.18 -15.35 11.31
CA SER A 179 -0.95 -14.56 12.54
C SER A 179 0.45 -13.96 12.56
N GLU A 180 1.45 -14.65 11.99
CA GLU A 180 2.81 -14.14 11.91
C GLU A 180 2.91 -12.95 10.94
N VAL A 181 2.22 -13.05 9.80
CA VAL A 181 2.15 -11.99 8.79
C VAL A 181 1.46 -10.77 9.37
N GLN A 182 0.31 -10.94 10.02
CA GLN A 182 -0.45 -9.85 10.64
C GLN A 182 0.38 -9.14 11.72
N ARG A 183 1.08 -9.90 12.58
CA ARG A 183 1.95 -9.33 13.61
C ARG A 183 3.11 -8.54 13.01
N THR A 184 3.78 -9.09 12.01
CA THR A 184 4.90 -8.43 11.33
C THR A 184 4.44 -7.15 10.62
N MET A 185 3.27 -7.18 9.98
CA MET A 185 2.65 -6.00 9.41
C MET A 185 2.44 -4.94 10.48
N LEU A 186 1.74 -5.27 11.57
CA LEU A 186 1.45 -4.37 12.69
C LEU A 186 2.69 -3.71 13.32
N GLU A 187 3.81 -4.42 13.37
CA GLU A 187 5.08 -3.89 13.87
C GLU A 187 5.69 -2.85 12.91
N LEU A 188 5.43 -2.99 11.61
CA LEU A 188 6.02 -2.14 10.56
C LEU A 188 5.13 -0.96 10.15
N LEU A 189 3.81 -1.00 10.39
CA LEU A 189 2.87 0.08 10.06
C LEU A 189 3.26 1.44 10.65
N ASN A 190 3.92 1.47 11.81
CA ASN A 190 4.28 2.73 12.48
C ASN A 190 5.46 3.46 11.80
N GLN A 191 6.11 2.82 10.82
CA GLN A 191 7.37 3.30 10.25
C GLN A 191 7.16 4.12 8.96
N LEU A 192 6.11 3.85 8.18
CA LEU A 192 5.88 4.42 6.85
C LEU A 192 4.42 4.79 6.65
N ASP A 193 4.14 5.59 5.62
CA ASP A 193 2.78 5.94 5.21
C ASP A 193 2.12 4.76 4.50
N VAL A 194 1.08 4.22 5.13
CA VAL A 194 0.36 3.04 4.62
C VAL A 194 -1.11 3.37 4.39
N ILE A 195 -1.57 3.10 3.18
CA ILE A 195 -2.98 3.14 2.81
C ILE A 195 -3.49 1.72 2.71
N MET A 196 -4.46 1.36 3.53
CA MET A 196 -5.11 0.07 3.52
C MET A 196 -6.49 0.18 2.89
N ALA A 197 -6.89 -0.80 2.09
CA ALA A 197 -8.23 -0.92 1.56
C ALA A 197 -8.88 -2.25 1.99
N THR A 198 -10.13 -2.17 2.42
CA THR A 198 -10.96 -3.33 2.72
C THR A 198 -12.37 -3.15 2.17
N ASN A 199 -13.02 -4.25 1.81
CA ASN A 199 -14.45 -4.24 1.53
C ASN A 199 -15.30 -4.45 2.80
N ARG A 200 -14.69 -4.97 3.86
CA ARG A 200 -15.34 -5.44 5.07
C ARG A 200 -14.54 -5.00 6.29
N ILE A 201 -15.01 -3.94 6.95
CA ILE A 201 -14.40 -3.46 8.20
C ILE A 201 -14.83 -4.30 9.42
N ASP A 202 -15.97 -4.99 9.33
CA ASP A 202 -16.57 -5.82 10.38
C ASP A 202 -15.71 -7.03 10.77
N ILE A 203 -14.96 -7.58 9.82
CA ILE A 203 -14.12 -8.75 10.04
C ILE A 203 -12.71 -8.41 10.51
N LEU A 204 -12.33 -7.14 10.49
CA LEU A 204 -10.95 -6.74 10.81
C LEU A 204 -10.67 -6.78 12.30
N ASP A 205 -9.45 -7.19 12.63
CA ASP A 205 -8.95 -7.19 13.98
C ASP A 205 -9.02 -5.77 14.58
N PRO A 206 -9.73 -5.59 15.71
CA PRO A 206 -9.76 -4.32 16.43
C PRO A 206 -8.37 -3.79 16.79
N ALA A 207 -7.34 -4.65 16.89
CA ALA A 207 -5.95 -4.26 17.12
C ALA A 207 -5.35 -3.45 15.95
N LEU A 208 -5.80 -3.67 14.72
CA LEU A 208 -5.44 -2.84 13.55
C LEU A 208 -6.08 -1.46 13.65
N LEU A 209 -7.33 -1.40 14.13
CA LEU A 209 -8.16 -0.20 14.20
C LEU A 209 -7.83 0.75 15.36
N ARG A 210 -6.80 0.45 16.16
CA ARG A 210 -6.37 1.27 17.29
C ARG A 210 -5.64 2.53 16.81
N PRO A 211 -5.89 3.69 17.45
CA PRO A 211 -5.15 4.94 17.17
C PRO A 211 -3.64 4.74 17.34
N GLY A 212 -2.83 5.38 16.48
CA GLY A 212 -1.38 5.20 16.41
C GLY A 212 -0.90 4.13 15.42
N ARG A 213 -1.84 3.40 14.79
CA ARG A 213 -1.58 2.49 13.64
C ARG A 213 -2.42 2.90 12.44
N ILE A 214 -3.72 2.98 12.64
CA ILE A 214 -4.68 3.52 11.67
C ILE A 214 -5.30 4.75 12.31
N ASP A 215 -4.79 5.91 11.92
CA ASP A 215 -5.22 7.19 12.48
C ASP A 215 -6.51 7.69 11.83
N ARG A 216 -6.74 7.31 10.56
CA ARG A 216 -7.87 7.80 9.77
C ARG A 216 -8.60 6.66 9.08
N LYS A 217 -9.93 6.70 9.20
CA LYS A 217 -10.85 5.72 8.61
C LYS A 217 -11.79 6.48 7.69
N ILE A 218 -11.67 6.22 6.40
CA ILE A 218 -12.42 6.91 5.35
C ILE A 218 -13.48 5.94 4.80
N GLU A 219 -14.74 6.32 4.95
CA GLU A 219 -15.86 5.54 4.46
C GLU A 219 -16.20 5.88 3.01
N PHE A 220 -16.30 4.83 2.19
CA PHE A 220 -16.81 4.89 0.84
C PHE A 220 -18.23 4.36 0.85
N SER A 221 -19.20 5.27 0.73
CA SER A 221 -20.60 4.90 0.54
C SER A 221 -20.90 4.70 -0.96
N ALA A 222 -22.07 4.14 -1.26
CA ALA A 222 -22.56 4.11 -2.63
C ALA A 222 -22.77 5.55 -3.14
N PRO A 223 -22.44 5.86 -4.42
CA PRO A 223 -22.53 7.21 -4.94
C PRO A 223 -23.98 7.73 -4.92
N SER A 224 -24.15 8.97 -4.47
CA SER A 224 -25.39 9.75 -4.55
C SER A 224 -25.77 10.02 -6.00
N GLU A 225 -27.00 10.46 -6.27
CA GLU A 225 -27.44 10.80 -7.64
C GLU A 225 -26.54 11.85 -8.30
N GLU A 226 -26.11 12.85 -7.54
CA GLU A 226 -25.16 13.87 -7.98
C GLU A 226 -23.80 13.25 -8.33
N ALA A 227 -23.25 12.42 -7.43
CA ALA A 227 -21.98 11.73 -7.67
C ALA A 227 -22.04 10.81 -8.90
N ARG A 228 -23.16 10.11 -9.10
CA ARG A 228 -23.41 9.26 -10.26
C ARG A 228 -23.42 10.05 -11.57
N LEU A 229 -24.03 11.23 -11.55
CA LEU A 229 -24.06 12.12 -12.70
C LEU A 229 -22.67 12.62 -13.05
N ASP A 230 -21.84 12.93 -12.05
CA ASP A 230 -20.45 13.34 -12.27
C ASP A 230 -19.57 12.21 -12.79
N ILE A 231 -19.70 10.99 -12.23
CA ILE A 231 -19.04 9.79 -12.76
C ILE A 231 -19.41 9.58 -14.23
N LEU A 232 -20.70 9.63 -14.56
CA LEU A 232 -21.16 9.50 -15.95
C LEU A 232 -20.56 10.57 -16.85
N LYS A 233 -20.55 11.84 -16.43
CA LYS A 233 -19.93 12.93 -17.20
C LYS A 233 -18.45 12.66 -17.49
N ILE A 234 -17.69 12.20 -16.48
CA ILE A 234 -16.26 11.91 -16.61
C ILE A 234 -16.02 10.81 -17.65
N HIS A 235 -16.71 9.67 -17.53
CA HIS A 235 -16.52 8.55 -18.47
C HIS A 235 -17.10 8.84 -19.86
N SER A 236 -18.17 9.64 -19.94
CA SER A 236 -18.79 9.99 -21.23
C SER A 236 -17.99 10.98 -22.06
N ARG A 237 -17.04 11.73 -21.47
CA ARG A 237 -16.11 12.61 -22.24
C ARG A 237 -15.26 11.84 -23.25
N LYS A 238 -15.01 10.54 -22.99
CA LYS A 238 -14.27 9.66 -23.91
C LYS A 238 -15.16 9.03 -24.98
N MET A 239 -16.48 9.25 -24.94
CA MET A 239 -17.45 8.68 -25.87
C MET A 239 -18.02 9.76 -26.81
N ASN A 240 -18.26 9.40 -28.07
CA ASN A 240 -18.99 10.25 -29.00
C ASN A 240 -20.48 10.20 -28.65
N LEU A 241 -20.93 11.12 -27.79
CA LEU A 241 -22.34 11.28 -27.45
C LEU A 241 -23.08 12.03 -28.58
N THR A 242 -24.20 11.48 -29.03
CA THR A 242 -25.18 12.21 -29.84
C THR A 242 -25.82 13.32 -28.97
N ARG A 243 -26.07 14.50 -29.55
CA ARG A 243 -26.55 15.71 -28.84
C ARG A 243 -27.89 15.53 -28.07
N GLU A 244 -28.60 14.43 -28.26
CA GLU A 244 -29.91 14.16 -27.65
C GLU A 244 -29.84 13.39 -26.31
N ILE A 245 -28.65 12.96 -25.87
CA ILE A 245 -28.53 12.16 -24.65
C ILE A 245 -28.54 13.07 -23.42
N ASN A 246 -29.65 13.05 -22.66
CA ASN A 246 -29.73 13.72 -21.37
C ASN A 246 -29.24 12.78 -20.27
N LEU A 247 -27.96 12.92 -19.90
CA LEU A 247 -27.29 12.10 -18.86
C LEU A 247 -28.05 12.11 -17.51
N THR A 248 -28.78 13.19 -17.22
CA THR A 248 -29.63 13.32 -16.01
C THR A 248 -30.74 12.28 -15.97
N MET A 249 -31.32 11.92 -17.12
CA MET A 249 -32.40 10.92 -17.22
C MET A 249 -31.86 9.48 -17.17
N GLU A 250 -30.65 9.23 -17.67
CA GLU A 250 -30.01 7.91 -17.60
C GLU A 250 -29.56 7.54 -16.18
N VAL A 251 -29.20 8.52 -15.34
CA VAL A 251 -28.90 8.30 -13.91
C VAL A 251 -30.10 7.68 -13.19
N PHE A 252 -31.31 8.11 -13.52
CA PHE A 252 -32.57 7.57 -12.95
C PHE A 252 -32.87 6.14 -13.43
N ALA A 253 -32.40 5.76 -14.62
CA ALA A 253 -32.62 4.43 -15.19
C ALA A 253 -31.58 3.39 -14.73
N LEU A 254 -30.40 3.82 -14.27
CA LEU A 254 -29.31 2.95 -13.83
C LEU A 254 -29.43 2.61 -12.33
N SER A 255 -29.60 1.32 -12.03
CA SER A 255 -29.60 0.85 -10.65
C SER A 255 -28.25 1.10 -9.97
N PRO A 256 -28.20 1.37 -8.65
CA PRO A 256 -26.96 1.65 -7.90
C PRO A 256 -25.87 0.59 -8.10
N ARG A 257 -26.28 -0.67 -8.30
CA ARG A 257 -25.38 -1.81 -8.52
C ARG A 257 -24.68 -1.80 -9.88
N LYS A 258 -25.31 -1.27 -10.93
CA LYS A 258 -24.70 -1.18 -12.28
C LYS A 258 -23.67 -0.07 -12.40
N MET A 259 -23.75 0.96 -11.55
CA MET A 259 -22.75 2.04 -11.53
C MET A 259 -21.45 1.67 -10.83
N GLN A 260 -21.51 0.83 -9.79
CA GLN A 260 -20.31 0.35 -9.10
C GLN A 260 -19.34 -0.39 -10.05
N SER A 261 -19.84 -1.05 -11.10
CA SER A 261 -18.98 -1.69 -12.10
C SER A 261 -18.38 -0.72 -13.13
N ILE A 262 -18.94 0.48 -13.29
CA ILE A 262 -18.43 1.49 -14.22
C ILE A 262 -17.28 2.26 -13.58
N SER A 263 -17.36 2.60 -12.29
CA SER A 263 -16.24 3.21 -11.55
C SER A 263 -14.98 2.34 -11.44
N ILE A 264 -15.01 1.07 -11.87
CA ILE A 264 -13.86 0.17 -11.87
C ILE A 264 -13.08 0.23 -13.20
N LYS A 265 -13.71 0.66 -14.30
CA LYS A 265 -13.13 0.66 -15.66
C LYS A 265 -12.69 2.04 -16.11
#